data_AF-A0AAZ1Y3Z2-F1
#
_entry.id   AF-A0AAZ1Y3Z2-F1
#
_cell.length_a   1.000
_cell.length_b   1.000
_cell.length_c   1.000
_cell.angle_alpha   90.00
_cell.angle_beta   90.00
_cell.angle_gamma   90.00
#
_symmetry.space_group_name_H-M   'P 1'
#
loop_
_entity.id
_entity.type
_entity.pdbx_description
1 polymer ?
#
loop_
_entity_poly.entity_id
_entity_poly.type
_entity_poly.pdbx_seq_one_letter_code
_entity_poly.pdbx_strand_id
1 'polypeptide(L)'
;MANEFDPRVLFAGAMRDQTLDYFFSRSFITRMDAAEVSWSHAANSRSRLAEALTGPSLMIEADIVMRGRDPKEPIMAHPPDTDSDITLREWLEGVKEYGKGIKLDFKSMEAVSPSLVLLQEVLTEPYRPVWINADIFSGPGGQIGPLQRHTFLSVVTRLPSHTVLSLGWTTGWTAGTDNPAQKHRDKRISMPGCGRSRSNLSPQKDLNKITGSLAVLLNLTKQDQTWMGCCN
;
A
#
# COMPACT_ATOMS: atom_id res chain seq x y z
N MET A 1 -34.78 23.82 31.48
CA MET A 1 -33.63 23.93 30.57
C MET A 1 -32.76 22.71 30.78
N ALA A 2 -32.96 21.68 29.96
CA ALA A 2 -32.08 20.51 29.90
C ALA A 2 -31.41 20.58 28.53
N ASN A 3 -30.08 20.75 28.52
CA ASN A 3 -29.30 20.67 27.29
C ASN A 3 -29.36 19.24 26.78
N GLU A 4 -29.94 19.07 25.59
CA GLU A 4 -29.94 17.85 24.82
C GLU A 4 -28.48 17.46 24.52
N PHE A 5 -28.07 16.31 25.04
CA PHE A 5 -26.79 15.70 24.75
C PHE A 5 -26.79 15.25 23.28
N ASP A 6 -26.03 15.91 22.41
CA ASP A 6 -25.83 15.46 21.03
C ASP A 6 -24.79 14.31 20.99
N PRO A 7 -25.20 13.06 20.69
CA PRO A 7 -24.27 11.93 20.62
C PRO A 7 -23.29 12.01 19.44
N ARG A 8 -23.37 13.01 18.56
CA ARG A 8 -22.42 13.23 17.46
C ARG A 8 -21.09 13.86 17.90
N VAL A 9 -21.02 14.37 19.13
CA VAL A 9 -19.84 15.09 19.65
C VAL A 9 -18.80 14.17 20.32
N LEU A 10 -19.02 12.84 20.38
CA LEU A 10 -18.13 11.89 21.07
C LEU A 10 -17.58 10.73 20.20
N PHE A 11 -17.37 10.94 18.89
CA PHE A 11 -16.59 10.02 18.04
C PHE A 11 -15.38 10.70 17.36
N ALA A 12 -14.84 11.75 17.96
CA ALA A 12 -13.60 12.39 17.53
C ALA A 12 -12.39 11.56 18.02
N GLY A 13 -11.94 10.62 17.19
CA GLY A 13 -10.75 9.80 17.49
C GLY A 13 -10.65 8.48 16.72
N ALA A 14 -11.58 8.18 15.81
CA ALA A 14 -11.37 7.09 14.87
C ALA A 14 -10.32 7.53 13.84
N MET A 15 -9.14 6.93 13.86
CA MET A 15 -8.18 7.06 12.77
C MET A 15 -8.87 6.60 11.49
N ARG A 16 -9.02 7.52 10.55
CA ARG A 16 -9.57 7.23 9.24
C ARG A 16 -8.47 7.51 8.23
N ASP A 17 -8.34 6.60 7.28
CA ASP A 17 -7.64 6.87 6.03
C ASP A 17 -8.20 8.17 5.43
N GLN A 18 -7.30 9.11 5.10
CA GLN A 18 -7.65 10.44 4.56
C GLN A 18 -7.37 10.54 3.06
N THR A 19 -7.08 9.41 2.40
CA THR A 19 -6.74 9.37 0.97
C THR A 19 -7.83 9.98 0.10
N LEU A 20 -9.09 9.57 0.31
CA LEU A 20 -10.22 10.12 -0.44
C LEU A 20 -10.48 11.59 -0.11
N ASP A 21 -10.40 11.97 1.17
CA ASP A 21 -10.56 13.36 1.60
C ASP A 21 -9.51 14.27 0.95
N TYR A 22 -8.25 13.81 0.86
CA TYR A 22 -7.15 14.53 0.23
C TYR A 22 -7.42 14.79 -1.26
N PHE A 23 -7.84 13.78 -2.01
CA PHE A 23 -8.09 13.91 -3.44
C PHE A 23 -9.40 14.66 -3.74
N PHE A 24 -10.44 14.44 -2.95
CA PHE A 24 -11.72 15.11 -3.11
C PHE A 24 -11.62 16.61 -2.81
N SER A 25 -10.95 17.00 -1.72
CA SER A 25 -10.75 18.41 -1.36
C SER A 25 -9.95 19.21 -2.40
N ARG A 26 -9.15 18.52 -3.22
CA ARG A 26 -8.38 19.10 -4.34
C ARG A 26 -9.07 18.95 -5.69
N SER A 27 -10.30 18.43 -5.72
CA SER A 27 -11.07 18.19 -6.94
C SER A 27 -10.39 17.22 -7.94
N PHE A 28 -9.49 16.35 -7.45
CA PHE A 28 -8.90 15.29 -8.26
C PHE A 28 -9.88 14.12 -8.49
N ILE A 29 -10.82 13.94 -7.58
CA ILE A 29 -11.96 13.03 -7.71
C ILE A 29 -13.24 13.83 -7.49
N THR A 30 -14.34 13.35 -8.07
CA THR A 30 -15.66 13.99 -8.00
C THR A 30 -16.62 13.26 -7.07
N ARG A 31 -16.32 12.00 -6.75
CA ARG A 31 -17.07 11.18 -5.79
C ARG A 31 -16.13 10.67 -4.71
N MET A 32 -16.65 10.51 -3.50
CA MET A 32 -15.94 9.83 -2.39
C MET A 32 -15.94 8.32 -2.62
N ASP A 33 -15.31 7.90 -3.72
CA ASP A 33 -15.28 6.52 -4.22
C ASP A 33 -13.84 6.13 -4.55
N ALA A 34 -13.35 5.06 -3.94
CA ALA A 34 -12.00 4.56 -4.17
C ALA A 34 -11.77 4.10 -5.62
N ALA A 35 -12.84 3.79 -6.36
CA ALA A 35 -12.74 3.46 -7.78
C ALA A 35 -12.31 4.66 -8.66
N GLU A 36 -12.40 5.91 -8.16
CA GLU A 36 -11.88 7.10 -8.86
C GLU A 36 -10.38 7.32 -8.62
N VAL A 37 -9.78 6.63 -7.65
CA VAL A 37 -8.34 6.72 -7.40
C VAL A 37 -7.61 5.83 -8.40
N SER A 38 -7.01 6.47 -9.40
CA SER A 38 -6.17 5.83 -10.40
C SER A 38 -4.74 5.60 -9.87
N TRP A 39 -4.08 4.55 -10.36
CA TRP A 39 -2.78 4.10 -9.86
C TRP A 39 -1.75 4.01 -10.99
N SER A 40 -0.51 4.38 -10.69
CA SER A 40 0.66 3.97 -11.46
C SER A 40 1.43 2.95 -10.63
N HIS A 41 1.79 1.83 -11.26
CA HIS A 41 2.38 0.69 -10.58
C HIS A 41 3.84 0.49 -10.99
N ALA A 42 4.63 -0.07 -10.08
CA ALA A 42 6.04 -0.40 -10.29
C ALA A 42 6.84 0.76 -10.90
N ALA A 43 6.68 1.97 -10.35
CA ALA A 43 7.37 3.18 -10.79
C ALA A 43 8.85 3.20 -10.34
N ASN A 44 9.60 2.17 -10.75
CA ASN A 44 10.89 1.80 -10.21
C ASN A 44 12.09 2.37 -10.99
N SER A 45 11.87 3.37 -11.85
CA SER A 45 12.94 4.04 -12.59
C SER A 45 12.65 5.51 -12.77
N ARG A 46 13.64 6.33 -13.14
CA ARG A 46 13.41 7.76 -13.45
C ARG A 46 12.38 7.94 -14.55
N SER A 47 12.44 7.12 -15.61
CA SER A 47 11.49 7.20 -16.72
C SER A 47 10.06 6.86 -16.30
N ARG A 48 9.88 5.79 -15.51
CA ARG A 48 8.56 5.38 -15.00
C ARG A 48 7.99 6.39 -14.01
N LEU A 49 8.84 6.98 -13.17
CA LEU A 49 8.42 8.07 -12.29
C LEU A 49 7.96 9.28 -13.12
N ALA A 50 8.73 9.72 -14.12
CA ALA A 50 8.35 10.85 -14.97
C ALA A 50 6.99 10.62 -15.68
N GLU A 51 6.76 9.41 -16.19
CA GLU A 51 5.48 9.00 -16.77
C GLU A 51 4.35 9.06 -15.72
N ALA A 52 4.57 8.53 -14.53
CA ALA A 52 3.56 8.53 -13.46
C ALA A 52 3.21 9.95 -12.97
N LEU A 53 4.19 10.85 -12.90
CA LEU A 53 4.00 12.23 -12.45
C LEU A 53 3.17 13.06 -13.45
N THR A 54 3.45 12.88 -14.74
CA THR A 54 2.76 13.60 -15.82
C THR A 54 1.45 12.94 -16.25
N GLY A 55 1.27 11.66 -15.92
CA GLY A 55 0.08 10.88 -16.22
C GLY A 55 -1.12 11.18 -15.32
N PRO A 56 -2.27 10.54 -15.62
CA PRO A 56 -3.54 10.76 -14.90
C PRO A 56 -3.62 10.03 -13.55
N SER A 57 -2.64 9.19 -13.20
CA SER A 57 -2.63 8.42 -11.96
C SER A 57 -2.61 9.34 -10.73
N LEU A 58 -3.43 9.08 -9.73
CA LEU A 58 -3.45 9.85 -8.47
C LEU A 58 -2.51 9.28 -7.42
N MET A 59 -2.36 7.96 -7.39
CA MET A 59 -1.40 7.25 -6.53
C MET A 59 -0.25 6.71 -7.37
N ILE A 60 0.97 6.81 -6.85
CA ILE A 60 2.16 6.20 -7.45
C ILE A 60 2.72 5.16 -6.48
N GLU A 61 2.82 3.93 -6.98
CA GLU A 61 3.35 2.79 -6.27
C GLU A 61 4.74 2.43 -6.82
N ALA A 62 5.67 2.17 -5.90
CA ALA A 62 7.03 1.74 -6.23
C ALA A 62 7.56 0.75 -5.19
N ASP A 63 8.36 -0.20 -5.69
CA ASP A 63 8.99 -1.24 -4.90
C ASP A 63 10.31 -0.74 -4.32
N ILE A 64 10.61 -1.11 -3.07
CA ILE A 64 11.82 -0.68 -2.38
C ILE A 64 12.68 -1.88 -1.98
N VAL A 65 13.96 -1.80 -2.34
CA VAL A 65 15.03 -2.66 -1.82
C VAL A 65 16.19 -1.82 -1.29
N MET A 66 17.10 -2.46 -0.57
CA MET A 66 18.39 -1.87 -0.20
C MET A 66 19.36 -2.14 -1.34
N ARG A 67 20.09 -1.13 -1.81
CA ARG A 67 21.03 -1.27 -2.93
C ARG A 67 22.05 -2.40 -2.66
N GLY A 68 22.31 -3.23 -3.67
CA GLY A 68 23.21 -4.36 -3.59
C GLY A 68 24.69 -3.98 -3.43
N ARG A 69 25.06 -2.75 -3.83
CA ARG A 69 26.42 -2.19 -3.83
C ARG A 69 26.51 -0.91 -3.02
N ASP A 70 27.74 -0.45 -2.77
CA ASP A 70 27.98 0.86 -2.16
C ASP A 70 27.67 2.01 -3.14
N PRO A 71 27.08 3.12 -2.66
CA PRO A 71 26.60 3.31 -1.28
C PRO A 71 25.34 2.47 -0.98
N LYS A 72 25.28 1.89 0.22
CA LYS A 72 24.10 1.18 0.72
C LYS A 72 22.97 2.15 1.04
N GLU A 73 22.02 2.27 0.13
CA GLU A 73 20.86 3.17 0.26
C GLU A 73 19.56 2.53 -0.28
N PRO A 74 18.37 2.99 0.16
CA PRO A 74 17.12 2.57 -0.43
C PRO A 74 16.96 3.07 -1.87
N ILE A 75 16.58 2.16 -2.75
CA ILE A 75 16.37 2.41 -4.18
C ILE A 75 15.01 1.87 -4.61
N MET A 76 14.49 2.41 -5.71
CA MET A 76 13.25 1.88 -6.28
C MET A 76 13.56 0.69 -7.18
N ALA A 77 13.34 -0.52 -6.71
CA ALA A 77 13.55 -1.74 -7.49
C ALA A 77 12.74 -2.91 -6.94
N HIS A 78 12.42 -3.86 -7.82
CA HIS A 78 11.78 -5.11 -7.47
C HIS A 78 12.76 -6.27 -7.73
N PRO A 79 12.92 -7.24 -6.80
CA PRO A 79 13.73 -8.43 -7.06
C PRO A 79 13.37 -9.12 -8.39
N PRO A 80 14.34 -9.64 -9.15
CA PRO A 80 15.73 -9.87 -8.77
C PRO A 80 16.65 -8.65 -8.88
N ASP A 81 16.12 -7.49 -9.29
CA ASP A 81 16.93 -6.28 -9.41
C ASP A 81 17.41 -5.84 -8.01
N THR A 82 18.73 -5.63 -7.92
CA THR A 82 19.41 -5.17 -6.70
C THR A 82 19.98 -3.76 -6.86
N ASP A 83 19.73 -3.15 -8.02
CA ASP A 83 20.15 -1.81 -8.35
C ASP A 83 19.07 -1.11 -9.18
N SER A 84 19.07 0.22 -9.15
CA SER A 84 18.16 1.04 -9.94
C SER A 84 18.85 2.34 -10.33
N ASP A 85 18.36 2.94 -11.42
CA ASP A 85 18.79 4.26 -11.80
C ASP A 85 18.32 5.31 -10.79
N ILE A 86 17.21 5.09 -10.07
CA ILE A 86 16.64 6.06 -9.14
C ILE A 86 16.69 5.60 -7.67
N THR A 87 17.15 6.49 -6.79
CA THR A 87 17.09 6.32 -5.34
C THR A 87 15.71 6.65 -4.79
N LEU A 88 15.37 6.14 -3.60
CA LEU A 88 14.15 6.56 -2.90
C LEU A 88 14.13 8.08 -2.64
N ARG A 89 15.28 8.68 -2.29
CA ARG A 89 15.35 10.12 -2.03
C ARG A 89 14.99 10.92 -3.30
N GLU A 90 15.61 10.62 -4.43
CA GLU A 90 15.29 11.27 -5.71
C GLU A 90 13.82 11.06 -6.09
N TRP A 91 13.29 9.87 -5.85
CA TRP A 91 11.89 9.57 -6.13
C TRP A 91 10.94 10.39 -5.25
N LEU A 92 11.22 10.48 -3.94
CA LEU A 92 10.41 11.29 -3.02
C LEU A 92 10.47 12.77 -3.35
N GLU A 93 11.64 13.32 -3.70
CA GLU A 93 11.78 14.72 -4.15
C GLU A 93 11.00 14.94 -5.46
N GLY A 94 11.04 13.97 -6.38
CA GLY A 94 10.25 14.02 -7.60
C GLY A 94 8.75 14.06 -7.33
N VAL A 95 8.23 13.21 -6.44
CA VAL A 95 6.80 13.19 -6.08
C VAL A 95 6.40 14.37 -5.19
N LYS A 96 7.31 14.92 -4.39
CA LYS A 96 7.06 16.06 -3.50
C LYS A 96 6.41 17.23 -4.24
N GLU A 97 6.88 17.52 -5.44
CA GLU A 97 6.42 18.63 -6.27
C GLU A 97 5.04 18.41 -6.91
N TYR A 98 4.48 17.20 -6.80
CA TYR A 98 3.20 16.83 -7.40
C TYR A 98 2.21 16.44 -6.30
N GLY A 99 0.94 16.83 -6.46
CA GLY A 99 -0.17 16.48 -5.54
C GLY A 99 -0.60 15.01 -5.64
N LYS A 100 0.36 14.08 -5.81
CA LYS A 100 0.15 12.64 -5.94
C LYS A 100 0.28 11.97 -4.57
N GLY A 101 -0.52 10.95 -4.34
CA GLY A 101 -0.34 10.05 -3.22
C GLY A 101 0.72 8.98 -3.51
N ILE A 102 1.23 8.36 -2.45
CA ILE A 102 2.41 7.50 -2.48
C ILE A 102 2.07 6.14 -1.90
N LYS A 103 2.53 5.07 -2.56
CA LYS A 103 2.56 3.73 -2.00
C LYS A 103 3.96 3.14 -2.09
N LEU A 104 4.59 2.89 -0.94
CA LEU A 104 5.91 2.29 -0.87
C LEU A 104 5.77 0.79 -0.58
N ASP A 105 6.18 -0.07 -1.51
CA ASP A 105 6.12 -1.53 -1.38
C ASP A 105 7.48 -2.12 -0.99
N PHE A 106 7.66 -2.44 0.29
CA PHE A 106 8.91 -2.95 0.81
C PHE A 106 9.15 -4.41 0.43
N LYS A 107 10.25 -4.66 -0.28
CA LYS A 107 10.74 -6.00 -0.64
C LYS A 107 11.92 -6.45 0.21
N SER A 108 12.59 -5.55 0.93
CA SER A 108 13.66 -5.88 1.87
C SER A 108 13.51 -5.21 3.23
N MET A 109 13.79 -5.97 4.29
CA MET A 109 13.75 -5.44 5.67
C MET A 109 14.80 -4.35 5.92
N GLU A 110 15.97 -4.47 5.29
CA GLU A 110 17.09 -3.53 5.44
C GLU A 110 16.74 -2.13 4.96
N ALA A 111 15.83 -2.02 3.98
CA ALA A 111 15.39 -0.73 3.46
C ALA A 111 14.34 -0.02 4.31
N VAL A 112 13.63 -0.73 5.20
CA VAL A 112 12.47 -0.18 5.92
C VAL A 112 12.83 1.05 6.75
N SER A 113 13.73 0.91 7.73
CA SER A 113 14.07 2.02 8.62
C SER A 113 14.68 3.22 7.89
N PRO A 114 15.69 3.06 7.00
CA PRO A 114 16.24 4.19 6.25
C PRO A 114 15.20 4.88 5.35
N SER A 115 14.26 4.12 4.77
CA SER A 115 13.22 4.69 3.92
C SER A 115 12.22 5.54 4.68
N LEU A 116 11.84 5.13 5.90
CA LEU A 116 10.92 5.92 6.71
C LEU A 116 11.56 7.22 7.23
N VAL A 117 12.87 7.22 7.45
CA VAL A 117 13.61 8.46 7.76
C VAL A 117 13.55 9.41 6.56
N LEU A 118 13.87 8.92 5.35
CA LEU A 118 13.79 9.71 4.12
C LEU A 118 12.38 10.25 3.86
N LEU A 119 11.36 9.42 4.10
CA LEU A 119 9.96 9.82 3.97
C LEU A 119 9.62 11.04 4.84
N GLN A 120 10.04 11.04 6.11
CA GLN A 120 9.81 12.14 7.04
C GLN A 120 10.63 13.39 6.72
N GLU A 121 11.85 13.22 6.22
CA GLU A 121 12.73 14.33 5.83
C GLU A 121 12.23 15.06 4.59
N VAL A 122 11.79 14.30 3.58
CA VAL A 122 11.47 14.86 2.24
C VAL A 122 10.03 15.34 2.16
N LEU A 123 9.07 14.56 2.67
CA LEU A 123 7.65 14.89 2.60
C LEU A 123 7.19 15.68 3.81
N THR A 124 6.95 16.97 3.61
CA THR A 124 6.50 17.90 4.65
C THR A 124 5.03 18.27 4.54
N GLU A 125 4.36 17.89 3.44
CA GLU A 125 2.94 18.19 3.25
C GLU A 125 2.09 17.35 4.20
N PRO A 126 1.34 17.98 5.12
CA PRO A 126 0.48 17.25 6.04
C PRO A 126 -0.66 16.58 5.27
N TYR A 127 -1.05 15.38 5.72
CA TYR A 127 -2.18 14.63 5.20
C TYR A 127 -2.04 14.12 3.76
N ARG A 128 -0.86 14.28 3.13
CA ARG A 128 -0.58 13.62 1.84
C ARG A 128 -0.82 12.11 1.98
N PRO A 129 -1.53 11.46 1.05
CA PRO A 129 -1.79 10.03 1.14
C PRO A 129 -0.48 9.26 1.07
N VAL A 130 -0.16 8.52 2.14
CA VAL A 130 1.01 7.64 2.19
C VAL A 130 0.55 6.25 2.62
N TRP A 131 0.85 5.29 1.76
CA TRP A 131 0.55 3.89 1.94
C TRP A 131 1.86 3.12 2.07
N ILE A 132 1.97 2.31 3.12
CA ILE A 132 3.13 1.46 3.37
C ILE A 132 2.71 0.02 3.17
N ASN A 133 3.30 -0.63 2.16
CA ASN A 133 2.98 -1.99 1.77
C ASN A 133 4.14 -2.93 2.10
N ALA A 134 3.80 -4.15 2.53
CA ALA A 134 4.76 -5.25 2.66
C ALA A 134 4.04 -6.60 2.72
N ASP A 135 4.67 -7.60 2.13
CA ASP A 135 4.29 -9.01 2.30
C ASP A 135 4.94 -9.56 3.58
N ILE A 136 4.20 -9.49 4.71
CA ILE A 136 4.67 -9.94 6.03
C ILE A 136 4.08 -11.29 6.48
N PHE A 137 3.20 -11.87 5.66
CA PHE A 137 2.59 -13.18 5.89
C PHE A 137 3.03 -14.18 4.83
N SER A 138 3.24 -15.43 5.22
CA SER A 138 3.54 -16.50 4.26
C SER A 138 2.28 -16.91 3.50
N GLY A 139 2.28 -16.79 2.17
CA GLY A 139 1.19 -17.29 1.33
C GLY A 139 1.59 -18.49 0.46
N PRO A 140 0.62 -19.06 -0.30
CA PRO A 140 0.85 -20.26 -1.09
C PRO A 140 1.95 -20.07 -2.15
N GLY A 141 2.87 -21.03 -2.21
CA GLY A 141 3.93 -21.11 -3.22
C GLY A 141 5.08 -20.11 -3.05
N GLY A 142 5.03 -19.19 -2.09
CA GLY A 142 6.04 -18.14 -1.94
C GLY A 142 7.46 -18.71 -1.77
N GLN A 143 8.32 -18.52 -2.78
CA GLN A 143 9.73 -18.95 -2.75
C GLN A 143 10.58 -17.99 -1.91
N ILE A 144 10.24 -16.71 -1.93
CA ILE A 144 10.85 -15.67 -1.09
C ILE A 144 10.05 -15.60 0.22
N GLY A 145 10.76 -15.72 1.35
CA GLY A 145 10.15 -15.60 2.67
C GLY A 145 9.57 -14.21 2.92
N PRO A 146 8.50 -14.10 3.73
CA PRO A 146 7.91 -12.81 4.09
C PRO A 146 8.88 -11.94 4.87
N LEU A 147 8.64 -10.63 4.82
CA LEU A 147 9.33 -9.67 5.68
C LEU A 147 9.03 -10.00 7.16
N GLN A 148 10.00 -9.70 8.04
CA GLN A 148 9.89 -9.99 9.47
C GLN A 148 8.80 -9.11 10.12
N ARG A 149 7.59 -9.67 10.20
CA ARG A 149 6.36 -9.06 10.73
C ARG A 149 6.54 -8.20 11.98
N HIS A 150 7.18 -8.71 13.03
CA HIS A 150 7.32 -7.96 14.29
C HIS A 150 8.22 -6.74 14.14
N THR A 151 9.34 -6.88 13.45
CA THR A 151 10.29 -5.80 13.19
C THR A 151 9.70 -4.76 12.24
N PHE A 152 8.95 -5.20 11.21
CA PHE A 152 8.27 -4.29 10.31
C PHE A 152 7.24 -3.45 11.06
N LEU A 153 6.35 -4.10 11.82
CA LEU A 153 5.30 -3.43 12.58
C LEU A 153 5.86 -2.48 13.65
N SER A 154 6.93 -2.86 14.37
CA SER A 154 7.54 -1.97 15.38
C SER A 154 8.15 -0.70 14.79
N VAL A 155 8.53 -0.74 13.51
CA VAL A 155 9.12 0.40 12.81
C VAL A 155 8.04 1.33 12.25
N VAL A 156 7.00 0.79 11.61
CA VAL A 156 5.94 1.58 10.96
C VAL A 156 4.92 2.17 11.92
N THR A 157 4.78 1.67 13.15
CA THR A 157 3.91 2.27 14.19
C THR A 157 4.36 3.67 14.61
N ARG A 158 5.57 4.09 14.24
CA ARG A 158 6.10 5.43 14.47
C ARG A 158 5.66 6.46 13.42
N LEU A 159 4.99 6.02 12.37
CA LEU A 159 4.48 6.90 11.32
C LEU A 159 3.21 7.64 11.78
N PRO A 160 2.87 8.77 11.13
CA PRO A 160 1.64 9.48 11.42
C PRO A 160 0.41 8.57 11.32
N SER A 161 -0.59 8.79 12.17
CA SER A 161 -1.78 7.94 12.30
C SER A 161 -2.69 7.88 11.06
N HIS A 162 -2.50 8.78 10.09
CA HIS A 162 -3.18 8.78 8.80
C HIS A 162 -2.45 7.95 7.73
N THR A 163 -1.27 7.38 8.05
CA THR A 163 -0.57 6.44 7.16
C THR A 163 -1.35 5.14 7.06
N VAL A 164 -1.59 4.69 5.84
CA VAL A 164 -2.29 3.43 5.57
C VAL A 164 -1.28 2.29 5.52
N LEU A 165 -1.52 1.20 6.27
CA LEU A 165 -0.78 -0.05 6.06
C LEU A 165 -1.54 -0.97 5.12
N SER A 166 -0.86 -1.40 4.06
CA SER A 166 -1.35 -2.40 3.10
C SER A 166 -0.52 -3.68 3.28
N LEU A 167 -0.99 -4.59 4.14
CA LEU A 167 -0.22 -5.78 4.51
C LEU A 167 -0.69 -6.99 3.70
N GLY A 168 0.27 -7.75 3.15
CA GLY A 168 0.02 -8.81 2.21
C GLY A 168 0.67 -10.15 2.57
N TRP A 169 0.41 -11.14 1.70
CA TRP A 169 1.00 -12.46 1.72
C TRP A 169 2.01 -12.63 0.59
N THR A 170 3.12 -13.31 0.87
CA THR A 170 4.02 -13.77 -0.19
C THR A 170 3.30 -14.71 -1.13
N THR A 171 3.61 -14.62 -2.42
CA THR A 171 2.95 -15.44 -3.46
C THR A 171 4.00 -16.07 -4.35
N GLY A 172 3.86 -17.38 -4.59
CA GLY A 172 4.74 -18.15 -5.48
C GLY A 172 4.44 -18.00 -6.95
N TRP A 173 4.04 -16.82 -7.41
CA TRP A 173 3.69 -16.69 -8.81
C TRP A 173 4.96 -16.67 -9.65
N THR A 174 5.18 -17.77 -10.37
CA THR A 174 6.10 -17.85 -11.51
C THR A 174 5.28 -17.74 -12.79
N ALA A 175 5.71 -16.91 -13.74
CA ALA A 175 5.09 -16.85 -15.06
C ALA A 175 5.08 -18.27 -15.68
N GLY A 176 3.88 -18.78 -16.02
CA GLY A 176 3.70 -20.08 -16.69
C GLY A 176 3.18 -21.24 -15.82
N THR A 177 2.85 -21.05 -14.54
CA THR A 177 2.25 -22.11 -13.71
C THR A 177 0.78 -21.82 -13.39
N ASP A 178 -0.13 -22.66 -13.92
CA ASP A 178 -1.55 -22.65 -13.59
C ASP A 178 -1.77 -23.01 -12.11
N ASN A 179 -2.46 -22.15 -11.37
CA ASN A 179 -2.81 -22.37 -9.97
C ASN A 179 -4.33 -22.56 -9.83
N PRO A 180 -4.84 -23.55 -9.07
CA PRO A 180 -6.28 -23.85 -8.99
C PRO A 180 -7.16 -22.74 -8.37
N ALA A 181 -6.57 -21.65 -7.88
CA ALA A 181 -7.28 -20.42 -7.53
C ALA A 181 -8.05 -19.80 -8.71
N GLN A 182 -7.77 -20.23 -9.95
CA GLN A 182 -8.48 -19.83 -11.16
C GLN A 182 -9.95 -20.32 -11.22
N LYS A 183 -10.30 -21.43 -10.56
CA LYS A 183 -11.54 -22.18 -10.88
C LYS A 183 -12.84 -21.70 -10.22
N HIS A 184 -12.83 -20.65 -9.41
CA HIS A 184 -14.05 -20.18 -8.71
C HIS A 184 -14.64 -18.84 -9.22
N ARG A 185 -14.24 -18.35 -10.41
CA ARG A 185 -14.62 -17.00 -10.87
C ARG A 185 -15.82 -16.87 -11.80
N ASP A 186 -16.33 -17.96 -12.36
CA ASP A 186 -17.41 -17.88 -13.38
C ASP A 186 -18.84 -17.82 -12.81
N LYS A 187 -19.03 -17.21 -11.64
CA LYS A 187 -20.37 -16.78 -11.22
C LYS A 187 -20.35 -15.30 -10.91
N ARG A 188 -20.81 -14.54 -11.91
CA ARG A 188 -21.39 -13.21 -11.80
C ARG A 188 -22.31 -13.17 -10.55
N ILE A 189 -21.80 -12.69 -9.41
CA ILE A 189 -22.64 -12.47 -8.23
C ILE A 189 -23.38 -11.15 -8.47
N SER A 190 -24.48 -11.24 -9.20
CA SER A 190 -25.69 -10.52 -8.80
C SER A 190 -25.93 -10.88 -7.34
N MET A 191 -26.07 -9.91 -6.45
CA MET A 191 -26.52 -10.19 -5.09
C MET A 191 -27.95 -10.71 -5.13
N PRO A 192 -28.23 -11.88 -4.56
CA PRO A 192 -29.45 -12.02 -3.79
C PRO A 192 -29.15 -12.42 -2.34
N GLY A 193 -29.91 -11.81 -1.43
CA GLY A 193 -30.46 -12.47 -0.25
C GLY A 193 -29.52 -13.14 0.74
N CYS A 194 -29.40 -12.52 1.91
CA CYS A 194 -29.22 -13.12 3.23
C CYS A 194 -29.01 -14.65 3.29
N GLY A 195 -27.82 -15.07 3.71
CA GLY A 195 -27.52 -16.46 4.06
C GLY A 195 -26.24 -16.58 4.88
N ARG A 196 -26.38 -16.86 6.18
CA ARG A 196 -25.28 -17.15 7.12
C ARG A 196 -24.51 -18.39 6.68
N SER A 197 -23.20 -18.29 6.52
CA SER A 197 -22.28 -19.40 6.78
C SER A 197 -21.07 -18.88 7.56
N ARG A 198 -20.78 -19.54 8.69
CA ARG A 198 -19.61 -19.25 9.53
C ARG A 198 -18.45 -20.11 9.04
N SER A 199 -17.39 -19.49 8.56
CA SER A 199 -16.06 -20.09 8.49
C SER A 199 -15.17 -19.41 9.53
N ASN A 200 -14.74 -20.17 10.54
CA ASN A 200 -13.85 -19.71 11.60
C ASN A 200 -12.41 -19.60 11.09
N LEU A 201 -12.05 -18.44 10.55
CA LEU A 201 -10.68 -17.93 10.52
C LEU A 201 -10.81 -16.45 10.89
N SER A 202 -10.34 -16.03 12.07
CA SER A 202 -10.36 -14.61 12.47
C SER A 202 -8.94 -14.03 12.61
N PRO A 203 -8.28 -13.64 11.50
CA PRO A 203 -6.99 -12.93 11.51
C PRO A 203 -7.03 -11.57 12.22
N GLN A 204 -8.22 -10.95 12.32
CA GLN A 204 -8.42 -9.62 12.92
C GLN A 204 -7.99 -9.54 14.39
N LYS A 205 -8.07 -10.65 15.14
CA LYS A 205 -7.82 -10.65 16.59
C LYS A 205 -6.34 -10.53 16.96
N ASP A 206 -5.44 -11.05 16.11
CA ASP A 206 -4.01 -11.02 16.37
C ASP A 206 -3.37 -9.69 15.97
N LEU A 207 -3.87 -9.04 14.91
CA LEU A 207 -3.44 -7.68 14.53
C LEU A 207 -3.85 -6.62 15.56
N ASN A 208 -5.07 -6.70 16.09
CA ASN A 208 -5.57 -5.73 17.08
C ASN A 208 -4.79 -5.76 18.41
N LYS A 209 -4.09 -6.86 18.73
CA LYS A 209 -3.21 -6.93 19.91
C LYS A 209 -1.84 -6.28 19.69
N ILE A 210 -1.42 -6.09 18.43
CA ILE A 210 -0.07 -5.66 18.07
C ILE A 210 -0.04 -4.19 17.65
N THR A 211 -1.06 -3.70 16.96
CA THR A 211 -0.99 -2.39 16.30
C THR A 211 -1.57 -1.23 17.09
N GLY A 212 -2.38 -1.47 18.12
CA GLY A 212 -2.86 -0.51 19.14
C GLY A 212 -3.67 0.71 18.65
N SER A 213 -3.40 1.22 17.45
CA SER A 213 -3.90 2.46 16.88
C SER A 213 -3.37 2.61 15.43
N LEU A 214 -3.65 1.67 14.52
CA LEU A 214 -3.31 1.88 13.09
C LEU A 214 -4.41 1.34 12.15
N ALA A 215 -4.73 2.08 11.09
CA ALA A 215 -5.62 1.62 10.03
C ALA A 215 -4.87 0.58 9.16
N VAL A 216 -5.24 -0.70 9.30
CA VAL A 216 -4.65 -1.80 8.53
C VAL A 216 -5.67 -2.31 7.52
N LEU A 217 -5.33 -2.21 6.23
CA LEU A 217 -6.02 -2.89 5.15
C LEU A 217 -5.23 -4.16 4.80
N LEU A 218 -5.88 -5.32 4.97
CA LEU A 218 -5.36 -6.58 4.45
C LEU A 218 -5.63 -6.63 2.94
N ASN A 219 -4.57 -6.72 2.16
CA ASN A 219 -4.66 -6.72 0.71
C ASN A 219 -5.22 -8.08 0.22
N LEU A 220 -6.46 -8.10 -0.27
CA LEU A 220 -7.08 -9.27 -0.91
C LEU A 220 -6.91 -9.27 -2.44
N THR A 221 -6.21 -8.29 -3.02
CA THR A 221 -6.25 -7.99 -4.47
C THR A 221 -4.86 -7.81 -5.06
N LYS A 222 -4.09 -8.90 -5.20
CA LYS A 222 -2.92 -8.97 -6.10
C LYS A 222 -3.33 -9.11 -7.59
N GLN A 223 -4.54 -8.70 -7.97
CA GLN A 223 -5.17 -9.04 -9.26
C GLN A 223 -5.11 -7.96 -10.34
N ASP A 224 -4.77 -6.72 -10.00
CA ASP A 224 -4.70 -5.66 -11.01
C ASP A 224 -3.33 -5.58 -11.70
N GLN A 225 -2.34 -6.34 -11.22
CA GLN A 225 -1.01 -6.44 -11.83
C GLN A 225 -0.98 -7.33 -13.10
N THR A 226 -2.05 -8.08 -13.41
CA THR A 226 -2.05 -9.04 -14.54
C THR A 226 -2.70 -8.52 -15.83
N TRP A 227 -3.33 -7.33 -15.86
CA TRP A 227 -4.01 -6.85 -17.06
C TRP A 227 -3.15 -5.97 -17.99
N MET A 228 -2.05 -5.38 -17.53
CA MET A 228 -1.18 -4.56 -18.39
C MET A 228 -0.05 -5.34 -19.10
N GLY A 229 0.15 -6.62 -18.78
CA GLY A 229 1.18 -7.47 -19.39
C GLY A 229 0.74 -8.29 -20.61
N CYS A 230 -0.55 -8.23 -20.99
CA CYS A 230 -1.12 -9.01 -22.10
C CYS A 230 -1.62 -8.16 -23.27
N CYS A 231 -1.34 -6.86 -23.29
CA CYS A 231 -1.61 -5.99 -24.45
C CYS A 231 -0.29 -5.69 -25.17
N ASN A 232 0.19 -6.67 -25.93
CA ASN A 232 0.98 -6.50 -27.15
C ASN A 232 0.66 -7.67 -28.09
#